data_AF-A0A9D2I4L2-F1
#
_entry.id   AF-A0A9D2I4L2-F1
#
_cell.length_a   1.000
_cell.length_b   1.000
_cell.length_c   1.000
_cell.angle_alpha   90.00
_cell.angle_beta   90.00
_cell.angle_gamma   90.00
#
_symmetry.space_group_name_H-M   'P 1'
#
loop_
_entity.id
_entity.type
_entity.pdbx_description
1 polymer ?
#
loop_
_entity_poly.entity_id
_entity_poly.type
_entity_poly.pdbx_seq_one_letter_code
_entity_poly.pdbx_strand_id
1 'polypeptide(L)' 'DEQYEEFELIYSLNRDLGLPVSLEEIEITGEQWKECEKRIPDMSDVAHYPYRVTEEMLEKAMRQLKERAQKNV' A
#
# COMPACT_ATOMS: atom_id res chain seq x y z
N ASP A 1 0.85 4.37 -20.07
CA ASP A 1 1.75 5.16 -19.22
C ASP A 1 1.31 5.01 -17.78
N GLU A 2 2.18 4.40 -16.99
CA GLU A 2 1.96 4.02 -15.60
C GLU A 2 1.96 5.29 -14.73
N GLN A 3 0.98 5.44 -13.83
CA GLN A 3 0.71 6.59 -12.95
C GLN A 3 1.80 6.80 -11.88
N TYR A 4 3.08 6.76 -12.26
CA TYR A 4 4.20 6.96 -11.34
C TYR A 4 4.24 8.39 -10.79
N GLU A 5 3.81 9.40 -11.55
CA GLU A 5 3.79 10.79 -11.07
C GLU A 5 2.77 10.97 -9.92
N GLU A 6 1.57 10.42 -10.03
CA GLU A 6 0.56 10.47 -8.97
C GLU A 6 1.01 9.66 -7.75
N PHE A 7 1.64 8.51 -7.97
CA PHE A 7 2.22 7.73 -6.88
C PHE A 7 3.31 8.52 -6.14
N GLU A 8 4.26 9.13 -6.84
CA GLU A 8 5.34 9.93 -6.23
C GLU A 8 4.78 11.13 -5.47
N LEU A 9 3.76 11.80 -6.02
CA LEU A 9 3.12 12.95 -5.36
C LEU A 9 2.46 12.54 -4.03
N ILE A 10 1.70 11.44 -4.03
CA ILE A 10 1.06 10.93 -2.81
C ILE A 10 2.12 10.39 -1.83
N TYR A 11 3.16 9.74 -2.33
CA TYR A 11 4.24 9.20 -1.53
C TYR A 11 5.06 10.30 -0.84
N SER A 12 5.42 11.37 -1.56
CA SER A 12 6.10 12.53 -0.98
C SER A 12 5.20 13.26 0.00
N LEU A 13 3.91 13.43 -0.34
CA LEU A 13 2.94 14.06 0.55
C LEU A 13 2.78 13.30 1.86
N ASN A 14 2.63 11.96 1.81
CA ASN A 14 2.53 11.13 3.01
C ASN A 14 3.78 11.26 3.88
N ARG A 15 4.98 11.27 3.27
CA ARG A 15 6.25 11.47 3.97
C ARG A 15 6.33 12.85 4.63
N ASP A 16 5.96 13.91 3.91
CA ASP A 16 6.01 15.30 4.41
C ASP A 16 5.01 15.52 5.56
N LEU A 17 3.88 14.79 5.53
CA LEU A 17 2.89 14.79 6.61
C LEU A 17 3.27 13.90 7.80
N GLY A 18 4.39 13.16 7.72
CA GLY A 18 4.80 12.19 8.74
C GLY A 18 3.88 10.97 8.83
N LEU A 19 3.14 10.69 7.76
CA LEU A 19 2.36 9.46 7.64
C LEU A 19 3.29 8.30 7.27
N PRO A 20 3.01 7.11 7.78
CA PRO A 20 3.82 5.94 7.47
C PRO A 20 3.70 5.61 5.97
N VAL A 21 4.85 5.54 5.31
CA VAL A 21 5.02 5.20 3.90
C VAL A 21 5.52 3.77 3.70
N SER A 22 5.69 3.01 4.78
CA SER A 22 6.10 1.61 4.75
C SER A 22 5.41 0.79 5.84
N LEU A 23 5.34 -0.53 5.64
CA LEU A 23 4.84 -1.46 6.68
C LEU A 23 5.69 -1.44 7.96
N GLU A 24 6.99 -1.18 7.81
CA GLU A 24 7.93 -1.17 8.94
C GLU A 24 7.63 0.00 9.88
N GLU A 25 7.18 1.13 9.33
CA GLU A 25 6.78 2.32 10.11
C GLU A 25 5.45 2.13 10.86
N ILE A 26 4.60 1.20 10.43
CA ILE A 26 3.38 0.81 11.16
C ILE A 26 3.55 -0.46 12.00
N GLU A 27 4.78 -0.97 12.13
CA GLU A 27 5.10 -2.19 12.88
C GLU A 27 4.25 -3.42 12.48
N ILE A 28 3.79 -3.47 11.22
CA ILE A 28 3.00 -4.59 10.71
C ILE A 28 3.95 -5.64 10.14
N THR A 29 3.88 -6.85 10.72
CA THR A 29 4.62 -8.01 10.24
C THR A 29 3.98 -8.61 8.97
N GLY A 30 4.77 -9.30 8.15
CA GLY A 30 4.26 -9.94 6.93
C GLY A 30 3.14 -10.96 7.17
N GLU A 31 3.07 -11.55 8.36
CA GLU A 31 1.98 -12.46 8.76
C GLU A 31 0.69 -11.70 9.04
N GLN A 32 0.77 -10.59 9.78
CA GLN A 32 -0.38 -9.70 10.00
C GLN A 32 -0.88 -9.10 8.69
N TRP A 33 0.03 -8.77 7.77
CA TRP A 33 -0.32 -8.30 6.44
C TRP A 33 -1.15 -9.32 5.66
N LYS A 34 -0.79 -10.62 5.70
CA LYS A 34 -1.58 -11.69 5.07
C LYS A 34 -2.98 -11.85 5.66
N GLU A 35 -3.13 -11.65 6.97
CA GLU A 35 -4.46 -11.62 7.60
C GLU A 35 -5.26 -10.39 7.18
N CYS A 36 -4.60 -9.23 7.02
CA CYS A 36 -5.21 -8.01 6.50
C CYS A 36 -5.62 -8.16 5.03
N GLU A 37 -4.80 -8.74 4.15
CA GLU A 37 -5.12 -8.96 2.73
C GLU A 37 -6.44 -9.71 2.51
N LYS A 38 -6.74 -10.67 3.39
CA LYS A 38 -8.01 -11.43 3.35
C LYS A 38 -9.20 -10.63 3.86
N ARG A 39 -8.97 -9.67 4.75
CA ARG A 39 -10.02 -8.86 5.40
C ARG A 39 -10.29 -7.54 4.67
N ILE A 40 -9.30 -6.99 3.98
CA ILE A 40 -9.38 -5.73 3.23
C ILE A 40 -10.53 -5.76 2.19
N PRO A 41 -10.73 -6.82 1.38
CA PRO A 41 -11.85 -6.88 0.43
C PRO A 41 -13.23 -6.87 1.10
N ASP A 42 -13.31 -7.36 2.34
CA ASP A 42 -14.54 -7.41 3.14
C ASP A 42 -14.77 -6.12 3.97
N MET A 43 -13.80 -5.20 4.00
CA MET A 43 -13.97 -3.90 4.66
C MET A 43 -14.94 -3.02 3.87
N SER A 44 -15.86 -2.35 4.59
CA SER A 44 -16.91 -1.54 3.98
C SER A 44 -16.34 -0.47 3.04
N ASP A 45 -15.23 0.17 3.40
CA ASP A 45 -14.55 1.18 2.58
C ASP A 45 -14.05 0.64 1.24
N VAL A 46 -13.66 -0.64 1.18
CA VAL A 46 -13.13 -1.28 -0.03
C VAL A 46 -14.25 -1.84 -0.91
N ALA A 47 -15.33 -2.32 -0.29
CA ALA A 47 -16.52 -2.79 -1.00
C ALA A 47 -17.24 -1.66 -1.76
N HIS A 48 -17.04 -0.40 -1.37
CA HIS A 48 -17.60 0.77 -2.07
C HIS A 48 -16.78 1.23 -3.29
N TYR A 49 -15.58 0.67 -3.51
CA TYR A 49 -14.85 0.97 -4.73
C TYR A 49 -15.50 0.30 -5.94
N PRO A 50 -15.52 0.98 -7.11
CA PRO A 50 -16.12 0.44 -8.33
C PRO A 50 -15.36 -0.77 -8.91
N TYR A 51 -14.22 -1.15 -8.33
CA TYR A 51 -13.42 -2.31 -8.71
C TYR A 51 -13.11 -3.18 -7.49
N ARG A 52 -13.14 -4.51 -7.67
CA ARG A 52 -12.75 -5.46 -6.64
C ARG A 52 -11.23 -5.41 -6.47
N VAL A 53 -10.79 -4.96 -5.31
CA VAL A 53 -9.39 -5.10 -4.90
C VAL A 53 -9.12 -6.59 -4.65
N THR A 54 -8.19 -7.17 -5.38
CA THR A 54 -7.76 -8.57 -5.21
C THR A 54 -6.49 -8.66 -4.38
N GLU A 55 -6.25 -9.83 -3.76
CA GLU A 55 -5.01 -10.12 -3.04
C GLU A 55 -3.77 -9.85 -3.92
N GLU A 56 -3.79 -10.24 -5.20
CA GLU A 56 -2.70 -9.96 -6.14
C GLU A 56 -2.44 -8.47 -6.36
N MET A 57 -3.48 -7.62 -6.34
CA MET A 57 -3.31 -6.17 -6.48
C MET A 57 -2.64 -5.58 -5.23
N LEU A 58 -3.02 -6.07 -4.05
CA LEU A 58 -2.39 -5.69 -2.79
C LEU A 58 -0.93 -6.16 -2.76
N GLU A 59 -0.65 -7.41 -3.10
CA GLU A 59 0.71 -7.95 -3.13
C GLU A 59 1.61 -7.19 -4.12
N LYS A 60 1.09 -6.83 -5.30
CA LYS A 60 1.81 -6.00 -6.28
C LYS A 60 2.09 -4.60 -5.76
N ALA A 61 1.09 -3.92 -5.19
CA ALA A 61 1.26 -2.59 -4.60
C ALA A 61 2.30 -2.61 -3.47
N MET A 62 2.30 -3.67 -2.67
CA MET A 62 3.24 -3.87 -1.58
C MET A 62 4.66 -4.11 -2.04
N ARG A 63 4.83 -4.92 -3.09
CA ARG A 63 6.13 -5.11 -3.72
C ARG A 63 6.68 -3.79 -4.26
N GLN A 64 5.86 -3.03 -4.98
CA GLN A 64 6.24 -1.70 -5.50
C GLN A 64 6.63 -0.74 -4.37
N LEU A 65 5.85 -0.71 -3.27
CA LEU A 65 6.14 0.11 -2.10
C LEU A 65 7.48 -0.27 -1.46
N LYS A 66 7.77 -1.57 -1.29
CA LYS A 66 9.04 -2.08 -0.75
C LYS A 66 10.23 -1.76 -1.65
N GLU A 67 10.09 -2.00 -2.96
CA GLU A 67 11.14 -1.67 -3.94
C GLU A 67 11.44 -0.16 -3.94
N ARG A 68 10.43 0.69 -3.77
CA ARG A 68 10.63 2.14 -3.70
C ARG A 68 11.22 2.59 -2.36
N ALA A 69 10.80 1.99 -1.25
CA ALA A 69 11.40 2.24 0.05
C ALA A 69 12.88 1.87 0.06
N GLN A 70 13.26 0.72 -0.52
CA GLN A 70 14.67 0.30 -0.65
C GLN A 70 15.49 1.17 -1.61
N LYS A 71 14.89 1.69 -2.69
CA LYS A 71 15.58 2.59 -3.63
C LYS A 71 15.90 3.98 -3.08
N ASN A 72 15.31 4.36 -1.95
CA ASN A 72 15.52 5.67 -1.32
C ASN A 72 16.35 5.59 -0.01
N VAL A 73 17.08 4.48 0.21
CA VAL A 73 18.11 4.32 1.27
C VAL A 73 19.50 4.54 0.71
#